data_AF-A0A258EJT2-F1
#
_entry.id   AF-A0A258EJT2-F1
#
_cell.length_a   1.000
_cell.length_b   1.000
_cell.length_c   1.000
_cell.angle_alpha   90.00
_cell.angle_beta   90.00
_cell.angle_gamma   90.00
#
_symmetry.space_group_name_H-M   'P 1'
#
loop_
_entity.id
_entity.type
_entity.pdbx_description
1 polymer ?
#
loop_
_entity_poly.entity_id
_entity_poly.type
_entity_poly.pdbx_seq_one_letter_code
_entity_poly.pdbx_strand_id
1 'polypeptide(L)'
;MTPDEFIGKWRAVELKERSASQSHFNDLCRLLALPDPIAADPKGEWFAFEHGVSKAGGGEGWADVWRKDCFGWEYKGKRRDLKAALNQLLGYSQSLGSLPLLIVSDTDRIEIHTNWNNTVQKKYDLSLDDLRDAGKRDLLRACFTDPEKLKPAQTRADLTEEAAQKFVAIAERLRQRRHDPHAVAHFVNRLVFCMFAEDVGLLPDGLFSAMIEECRGNNAHLFQDNAAILFRAMRDKGGKVGFKPVEWFNGGLFDSDEALPLTYADIDDLKRAAHLNWSDIDPSIMGTLFERGLDPDKRSQLGAHYTDRDKIMMIVTPVIVEPLLAEWAARKRAGFGPICNC
;
A
#
# COMPACT_ATOMS: atom_id res chain seq x y z
N MET A 1 26.84 -22.90 -8.41
CA MET A 1 25.78 -23.59 -7.65
C MET A 1 24.56 -23.68 -8.54
N THR A 2 23.96 -24.86 -8.67
CA THR A 2 22.74 -25.09 -9.45
C THR A 2 21.48 -24.76 -8.60
N PRO A 3 20.31 -24.56 -9.22
CA PRO A 3 19.06 -24.37 -8.48
C PRO A 3 18.76 -25.52 -7.51
N ASP A 4 18.92 -26.77 -7.94
CA ASP A 4 18.62 -27.92 -7.09
C ASP A 4 19.59 -28.05 -5.92
N GLU A 5 20.86 -27.67 -6.10
CA GLU A 5 21.83 -27.58 -4.99
C GLU A 5 21.42 -26.51 -3.98
N PHE A 6 21.02 -25.32 -4.45
CA PHE A 6 20.57 -24.22 -3.60
C PHE A 6 19.32 -24.63 -2.80
N ILE A 7 18.30 -25.15 -3.50
CA ILE A 7 17.03 -25.57 -2.91
C ILE A 7 17.25 -26.71 -1.91
N GLY A 8 18.03 -27.73 -2.30
CA GLY A 8 18.35 -28.86 -1.43
C GLY A 8 19.05 -28.43 -0.15
N LYS A 9 20.01 -27.50 -0.25
CA LYS A 9 20.70 -26.94 0.92
C LYS A 9 19.74 -26.18 1.83
N TRP A 10 19.08 -25.15 1.33
CA TRP A 10 18.33 -24.20 2.18
C TRP A 10 17.02 -24.77 2.72
N ARG A 11 16.43 -25.74 2.02
CA ARG A 11 15.31 -26.51 2.56
C ARG A 11 15.68 -27.27 3.83
N ALA A 12 16.89 -27.84 3.89
CA ALA A 12 17.37 -28.64 5.01
C ALA A 12 17.92 -27.81 6.19
N VAL A 13 18.19 -26.51 5.99
CA VAL A 13 18.75 -25.66 7.05
C VAL A 13 17.67 -25.32 8.08
N GLU A 14 17.99 -25.56 9.36
CA GLU A 14 17.18 -25.21 10.54
C GLU A 14 17.88 -24.18 11.45
N LEU A 15 18.96 -23.56 10.96
CA LEU A 15 19.74 -22.58 11.72
C LEU A 15 18.92 -21.33 12.05
N LYS A 16 19.29 -20.65 13.15
CA LYS A 16 18.71 -19.35 13.53
C LYS A 16 19.06 -18.28 12.49
N GLU A 17 18.13 -17.35 12.28
CA GLU A 17 18.20 -16.22 11.32
C GLU A 17 19.59 -15.56 11.22
N ARG A 18 20.11 -15.05 12.35
CA ARG A 18 21.42 -14.37 12.43
C ARG A 18 22.61 -15.22 11.98
N SER A 19 22.49 -16.54 12.05
CA SER A 19 23.56 -17.47 11.69
C SER A 19 23.50 -17.90 10.22
N ALA A 20 22.39 -17.63 9.53
CA ALA A 20 22.10 -18.18 8.21
C ALA A 20 21.96 -17.11 7.11
N SER A 21 21.55 -15.89 7.44
CA SER A 21 21.21 -14.82 6.48
C SER A 21 22.33 -14.47 5.50
N GLN A 22 23.54 -14.17 5.99
CA GLN A 22 24.68 -13.81 5.13
C GLN A 22 25.10 -14.98 4.23
N SER A 23 25.12 -16.21 4.76
CA SER A 23 25.45 -17.41 3.99
C SER A 23 24.40 -17.71 2.92
N HIS A 24 23.11 -17.54 3.24
CA HIS A 24 22.00 -17.65 2.30
C HIS A 24 22.13 -16.65 1.18
N PHE A 25 22.38 -15.39 1.51
CA PHE A 25 22.54 -14.34 0.52
C PHE A 25 23.77 -14.56 -0.39
N ASN A 26 24.88 -15.03 0.16
CA ASN A 26 26.07 -15.36 -0.63
C ASN A 26 25.79 -16.53 -1.61
N ASP A 27 25.09 -17.56 -1.16
CA ASP A 27 24.67 -18.66 -2.04
C ASP A 27 23.69 -18.17 -3.11
N LEU A 28 22.79 -17.24 -2.77
CA LEU A 28 21.86 -16.63 -3.72
C LEU A 28 22.63 -15.85 -4.79
N CYS A 29 23.65 -15.08 -4.41
CA CYS A 29 24.54 -14.41 -5.36
C CYS A 29 25.22 -15.42 -6.30
N ARG A 30 25.73 -16.54 -5.77
CA ARG A 30 26.32 -17.61 -6.60
C ARG A 30 25.32 -18.29 -7.52
N LEU A 31 24.08 -18.51 -7.06
CA LEU A 31 22.99 -19.06 -7.87
C LEU A 31 22.65 -18.13 -9.04
N LEU A 32 22.67 -16.81 -8.80
CA LEU A 32 22.35 -15.78 -9.79
C LEU A 32 23.55 -15.39 -10.67
N ALA A 33 24.73 -15.95 -10.40
CA ALA A 33 26.02 -15.59 -11.00
C ALA A 33 26.37 -14.09 -10.83
N LEU A 34 26.13 -13.57 -9.62
CA LEU A 34 26.45 -12.21 -9.21
C LEU A 34 27.55 -12.22 -8.14
N PRO A 35 28.39 -11.17 -8.06
CA PRO A 35 29.32 -11.03 -6.95
C PRO A 35 28.56 -10.76 -5.65
N ASP A 36 29.03 -11.34 -4.56
CA ASP A 36 28.51 -11.06 -3.21
C ASP A 36 28.96 -9.67 -2.70
N PRO A 37 28.36 -9.13 -1.62
CA PRO A 37 28.69 -7.77 -1.14
C PRO A 37 30.19 -7.56 -0.89
N ILE A 38 30.88 -8.54 -0.30
CA ILE A 38 32.30 -8.42 0.06
C ILE A 38 33.18 -8.43 -1.18
N ALA A 39 32.87 -9.32 -2.14
CA ALA A 39 33.63 -9.40 -3.39
C ALA A 39 33.37 -8.19 -4.32
N ALA A 40 32.13 -7.69 -4.35
CA ALA A 40 31.73 -6.58 -5.20
C ALA A 40 32.22 -5.23 -4.66
N ASP A 41 32.12 -5.03 -3.35
CA ASP A 41 32.40 -3.77 -2.68
C ASP A 41 33.04 -4.01 -1.31
N PRO A 42 34.35 -4.27 -1.27
CA PRO A 42 35.07 -4.57 -0.03
C PRO A 42 35.00 -3.45 1.02
N LYS A 43 34.64 -2.23 0.63
CA LYS A 43 34.52 -1.07 1.51
C LYS A 43 33.09 -0.84 2.00
N GLY A 44 32.09 -1.46 1.37
CA GLY A 44 30.67 -1.29 1.71
C GLY A 44 30.12 0.11 1.43
N GLU A 45 30.66 0.82 0.43
CA GLU A 45 30.23 2.16 0.02
C GLU A 45 28.88 2.16 -0.73
N TRP A 46 28.55 1.07 -1.43
CA TRP A 46 27.34 0.93 -2.25
C TRP A 46 26.74 -0.47 -2.24
N PHE A 47 27.42 -1.49 -1.69
CA PHE A 47 26.84 -2.82 -1.49
C PHE A 47 27.43 -3.48 -0.24
N ALA A 48 26.62 -3.66 0.81
CA ALA A 48 27.13 -4.10 2.11
C ALA A 48 26.14 -5.01 2.86
N PHE A 49 26.69 -5.85 3.72
CA PHE A 49 25.95 -6.48 4.82
C PHE A 49 25.87 -5.52 6.00
N GLU A 50 24.80 -5.64 6.79
CA GLU A 50 24.60 -4.86 8.02
C GLU A 50 24.90 -3.38 7.77
N HIS A 51 24.15 -2.75 6.86
CA HIS A 51 24.33 -1.33 6.59
C HIS A 51 23.56 -0.50 7.63
N GLY A 52 24.29 0.34 8.36
CA GLY A 52 23.74 1.15 9.45
C GLY A 52 22.90 2.31 8.95
N VAL A 53 21.75 2.54 9.58
CA VAL A 53 20.78 3.56 9.17
C VAL A 53 20.21 4.30 10.38
N SER A 54 20.07 5.62 10.26
CA SER A 54 19.36 6.42 11.26
C SER A 54 17.84 6.26 11.12
N LYS A 55 17.14 5.93 12.21
CA LYS A 55 15.66 5.83 12.21
C LYS A 55 15.00 7.21 12.19
N ALA A 56 13.86 7.34 11.51
CA ALA A 56 13.07 8.58 11.48
C ALA A 56 12.63 9.07 12.89
N GLY A 57 12.46 8.15 13.85
CA GLY A 57 12.07 8.45 15.24
C GLY A 57 13.22 8.59 16.25
N GLY A 58 14.47 8.60 15.80
CA GLY A 58 15.66 8.51 16.67
C GLY A 58 16.03 7.06 16.99
N GLY A 59 17.34 6.77 16.93
CA GLY A 59 17.91 5.43 17.09
C GLY A 59 18.66 4.96 15.84
N GLU A 60 19.43 3.89 15.99
CA GLU A 60 20.12 3.20 14.90
C GLU A 60 19.35 1.94 14.51
N GLY A 61 19.18 1.73 13.21
CA GLY A 61 18.68 0.51 12.58
C GLY A 61 19.72 -0.03 11.61
N TRP A 62 19.56 -1.28 11.20
CA TRP A 62 20.48 -1.94 10.27
C TRP A 62 19.65 -2.69 9.25
N ALA A 63 19.98 -2.57 7.97
CA ALA A 63 19.47 -3.47 6.94
C ALA A 63 20.42 -4.66 6.81
N ASP A 64 19.90 -5.89 6.79
CA ASP A 64 20.74 -7.09 6.68
C ASP A 64 21.61 -7.08 5.43
N VAL A 65 21.04 -6.65 4.30
CA VAL A 65 21.80 -6.36 3.07
C VAL A 65 21.27 -5.08 2.45
N TRP A 66 22.17 -4.23 1.97
CA TRP A 66 21.81 -3.02 1.26
C TRP A 66 22.64 -2.89 0.00
N ARG A 67 21.98 -2.53 -1.09
CA ARG A 67 22.63 -2.15 -2.34
C ARG A 67 22.07 -0.82 -2.81
N LYS A 68 22.94 0.18 -2.92
CA LYS A 68 22.61 1.54 -3.34
C LYS A 68 21.82 1.54 -4.65
N ASP A 69 20.78 2.38 -4.69
CA ASP A 69 19.89 2.58 -5.84
C ASP A 69 19.15 1.30 -6.33
N CYS A 70 19.24 0.20 -5.58
CA CYS A 70 18.65 -1.09 -5.94
C CYS A 70 17.67 -1.58 -4.88
N PHE A 71 18.16 -1.93 -3.68
CA PHE A 71 17.31 -2.50 -2.65
C PHE A 71 17.84 -2.34 -1.24
N GLY A 72 16.91 -2.41 -0.29
CA GLY A 72 17.16 -2.84 1.08
C GLY A 72 16.60 -4.25 1.25
N TRP A 73 17.35 -5.12 1.91
CA TRP A 73 16.99 -6.51 2.15
C TRP A 73 16.99 -6.81 3.65
N GLU A 74 15.90 -7.39 4.14
CA GLU A 74 15.75 -7.78 5.55
C GLU A 74 15.33 -9.25 5.66
N TYR A 75 16.01 -10.00 6.52
CA TYR A 75 15.68 -11.37 6.84
C TYR A 75 14.77 -11.47 8.06
N LYS A 76 14.04 -12.59 8.13
CA LYS A 76 13.42 -13.11 9.36
C LYS A 76 13.71 -14.59 9.50
N GLY A 77 13.54 -15.13 10.70
CA GLY A 77 13.61 -16.56 10.93
C GLY A 77 12.62 -17.33 10.04
N LYS A 78 12.97 -18.57 9.72
CA LYS A 78 12.17 -19.46 8.84
C LYS A 78 10.70 -19.49 9.25
N ARG A 79 9.78 -19.30 8.30
CA ARG A 79 8.32 -19.27 8.47
C ARG A 79 7.80 -18.19 9.42
N ARG A 80 8.57 -17.13 9.66
CA ARG A 80 8.10 -15.96 10.42
C ARG A 80 7.34 -14.99 9.52
N ASP A 81 6.60 -14.09 10.17
CA ASP A 81 5.89 -13.03 9.49
C ASP A 81 6.85 -12.00 8.87
N LEU A 82 6.84 -11.93 7.54
CA LEU A 82 7.65 -11.01 6.75
C LEU A 82 7.13 -9.57 6.78
N LYS A 83 5.87 -9.34 7.22
CA LYS A 83 5.31 -7.99 7.38
C LYS A 83 6.11 -7.16 8.39
N ALA A 84 6.62 -7.79 9.44
CA ALA A 84 7.48 -7.13 10.42
C ALA A 84 8.80 -6.65 9.80
N ALA A 85 9.43 -7.45 8.93
CA ALA A 85 10.63 -7.05 8.19
C ALA A 85 10.34 -5.92 7.20
N LEU A 86 9.20 -5.98 6.50
CA LEU A 86 8.82 -4.93 5.55
C LEU A 86 8.63 -3.59 6.27
N ASN A 87 7.98 -3.59 7.43
CA ASN A 87 7.82 -2.38 8.25
C ASN A 87 9.16 -1.81 8.72
N GLN A 88 10.15 -2.67 9.00
CA GLN A 88 11.51 -2.22 9.35
C GLN A 88 12.17 -1.51 8.16
N LEU A 89 12.11 -2.10 6.97
CA LEU A 89 12.64 -1.49 5.75
C LEU A 89 11.95 -0.17 5.41
N LEU A 90 10.61 -0.12 5.50
CA LEU A 90 9.84 1.11 5.30
C LEU A 90 10.29 2.21 6.27
N GLY A 91 10.53 1.87 7.54
CA GLY A 91 10.95 2.80 8.59
C GLY A 91 12.31 3.47 8.34
N TYR A 92 13.18 2.88 7.53
CA TYR A 92 14.49 3.45 7.18
C TYR A 92 14.66 3.78 5.69
N SER A 93 13.69 3.46 4.84
CA SER A 93 13.73 3.67 3.39
C SER A 93 14.10 5.11 3.01
N GLN A 94 13.61 6.11 3.74
CA GLN A 94 13.97 7.52 3.49
C GLN A 94 15.45 7.82 3.80
N SER A 95 16.00 7.17 4.82
CA SER A 95 17.39 7.35 5.26
C SER A 95 18.38 6.56 4.38
N LEU A 96 17.94 5.46 3.77
CA LEU A 96 18.73 4.61 2.87
C LEU A 96 18.89 5.18 1.44
N GLY A 97 18.37 6.40 1.20
CA GLY A 97 18.11 6.90 -0.15
C GLY A 97 16.85 6.27 -0.73
N SER A 98 16.23 6.87 -1.75
CA SER A 98 14.98 6.37 -2.35
C SER A 98 15.16 4.98 -2.98
N LEU A 99 15.09 3.93 -2.17
CA LEU A 99 15.28 2.56 -2.59
C LEU A 99 14.10 2.12 -3.46
N PRO A 100 14.34 1.69 -4.71
CA PRO A 100 13.26 1.26 -5.59
C PRO A 100 12.63 -0.07 -5.16
N LEU A 101 13.36 -0.92 -4.44
CA LEU A 101 12.90 -2.22 -4.00
C LEU A 101 13.13 -2.43 -2.49
N LEU A 102 12.13 -2.97 -1.81
CA LEU A 102 12.21 -3.45 -0.43
C LEU A 102 12.03 -4.97 -0.47
N ILE A 103 13.07 -5.72 -0.13
CA ILE A 103 13.08 -7.18 -0.26
C ILE A 103 13.11 -7.80 1.13
N VAL A 104 12.20 -8.74 1.39
CA VAL A 104 12.16 -9.45 2.67
C VAL A 104 12.21 -10.95 2.43
N SER A 105 12.90 -11.67 3.30
CA SER A 105 13.06 -13.12 3.13
C SER A 105 13.12 -13.88 4.44
N ASP A 106 12.57 -15.08 4.48
CA ASP A 106 12.72 -16.02 5.61
C ASP A 106 13.59 -17.23 5.24
N THR A 107 14.40 -17.11 4.18
CA THR A 107 15.18 -18.18 3.51
C THR A 107 14.37 -19.22 2.74
N ASP A 108 13.09 -19.41 3.02
CA ASP A 108 12.19 -20.28 2.23
C ASP A 108 11.44 -19.49 1.15
N ARG A 109 11.18 -18.21 1.43
CA ARG A 109 10.42 -17.28 0.61
C ARG A 109 11.19 -15.97 0.48
N ILE A 110 11.05 -15.33 -0.68
CA ILE A 110 11.56 -14.00 -0.98
C ILE A 110 10.37 -13.18 -1.48
N GLU A 111 10.08 -12.08 -0.79
CA GLU A 111 9.09 -11.10 -1.22
C GLU A 111 9.79 -9.83 -1.68
N ILE A 112 9.54 -9.42 -2.92
CA ILE A 112 10.09 -8.21 -3.52
C ILE A 112 8.95 -7.21 -3.61
N HIS A 113 9.05 -6.12 -2.87
CA HIS A 113 8.09 -5.03 -2.87
C HIS A 113 8.67 -3.86 -3.67
N THR A 114 7.96 -3.40 -4.68
CA THR A 114 8.31 -2.16 -5.37
C THR A 114 8.08 -0.97 -4.43
N ASN A 115 8.84 0.12 -4.62
CA ASN A 115 8.77 1.29 -3.77
C ASN A 115 9.05 2.59 -4.57
N TRP A 116 8.48 2.71 -5.76
CA TRP A 116 8.51 3.96 -6.53
C TRP A 116 7.33 4.85 -6.13
N ASN A 117 7.60 6.14 -5.96
CA ASN A 117 6.57 7.15 -5.76
C ASN A 117 5.62 7.21 -6.96
N ASN A 118 4.34 7.51 -6.70
CA ASN A 118 3.29 7.70 -7.70
C ASN A 118 2.97 6.48 -8.59
N THR A 119 3.50 5.30 -8.27
CA THR A 119 3.16 4.04 -8.95
C THR A 119 2.31 3.14 -8.05
N VAL A 120 1.52 2.24 -8.65
CA VAL A 120 0.82 1.19 -7.90
C VAL A 120 1.83 0.15 -7.45
N GLN A 121 1.94 -0.06 -6.14
CA GLN A 121 2.96 -0.97 -5.63
C GLN A 121 2.66 -2.42 -6.04
N LYS A 122 3.70 -3.13 -6.46
CA LYS A 122 3.66 -4.55 -6.80
C LYS A 122 4.47 -5.34 -5.80
N LYS A 123 3.94 -6.51 -5.45
CA LYS A 123 4.63 -7.55 -4.70
C LYS A 123 4.90 -8.73 -5.61
N TYR A 124 6.15 -9.18 -5.65
CA TYR A 124 6.54 -10.44 -6.27
C TYR A 124 6.89 -11.43 -5.17
N ASP A 125 6.38 -12.65 -5.31
CA ASP A 125 6.54 -13.71 -4.34
C ASP A 125 7.26 -14.89 -4.97
N LEU A 126 8.36 -15.30 -4.35
CA LEU A 126 9.21 -16.39 -4.81
C LEU A 126 9.44 -17.37 -3.68
N SER A 127 8.98 -18.61 -3.85
CA SER A 127 9.40 -19.74 -3.04
C SER A 127 10.77 -20.26 -3.50
N LEU A 128 11.40 -21.10 -2.69
CA LEU A 128 12.58 -21.85 -3.12
C LEU A 128 12.34 -22.64 -4.42
N ASP A 129 11.18 -23.27 -4.58
CA ASP A 129 10.89 -24.08 -5.76
C ASP A 129 10.78 -23.23 -7.04
N ASP A 130 10.33 -21.98 -6.92
CA ASP A 130 10.28 -21.02 -8.03
C ASP A 130 11.67 -20.72 -8.59
N LEU A 131 12.74 -20.90 -7.80
CA LEU A 131 14.11 -20.65 -8.25
C LEU A 131 14.61 -21.67 -9.27
N ARG A 132 13.87 -22.75 -9.54
CA ARG A 132 14.15 -23.62 -10.70
C ARG A 132 13.85 -22.89 -12.02
N ASP A 133 12.83 -22.05 -12.03
CA ASP A 133 12.46 -21.26 -13.19
C ASP A 133 13.55 -20.22 -13.51
N ALA A 134 13.95 -20.16 -14.78
CA ALA A 134 14.97 -19.21 -15.22
C ALA A 134 14.46 -17.76 -15.20
N GLY A 135 13.21 -17.52 -15.58
CA GLY A 135 12.60 -16.19 -15.57
C GLY A 135 12.44 -15.62 -14.16
N LYS A 136 12.14 -16.46 -13.16
CA LYS A 136 12.12 -16.04 -11.74
C LYS A 136 13.51 -15.64 -11.23
N ARG A 137 14.55 -16.38 -11.64
CA ARG A 137 15.95 -16.02 -11.36
C ARG A 137 16.37 -14.76 -12.12
N ASP A 138 15.90 -14.56 -13.34
CA ASP A 138 16.17 -13.36 -14.13
C ASP A 138 15.52 -12.12 -13.48
N LEU A 139 14.31 -12.26 -12.93
CA LEU A 139 13.64 -11.23 -12.14
C LEU A 139 14.47 -10.88 -10.89
N LEU A 140 14.96 -11.87 -10.15
CA LEU A 140 15.85 -11.63 -9.01
C LEU A 140 17.15 -10.95 -9.44
N ARG A 141 17.76 -11.35 -10.57
CA ARG A 141 18.97 -10.71 -11.09
C ARG A 141 18.72 -9.25 -11.46
N ALA A 142 17.54 -8.94 -12.01
CA ALA A 142 17.14 -7.57 -12.31
C ALA A 142 17.08 -6.71 -11.03
N CYS A 143 16.64 -7.24 -9.88
CA CYS A 143 16.70 -6.49 -8.61
C CYS A 143 18.11 -5.97 -8.27
N PHE A 144 19.18 -6.68 -8.66
CA PHE A 144 20.56 -6.29 -8.39
C PHE A 144 21.15 -5.38 -9.48
N THR A 145 20.70 -5.52 -10.72
CA THR A 145 21.41 -4.98 -11.89
C THR A 145 20.62 -3.93 -12.65
N ASP A 146 19.29 -4.00 -12.62
CA ASP A 146 18.39 -3.14 -13.38
C ASP A 146 17.00 -3.12 -12.72
N PRO A 147 16.87 -2.50 -11.53
CA PRO A 147 15.63 -2.49 -10.76
C PRO A 147 14.49 -1.77 -11.50
N GLU A 148 14.79 -0.82 -12.41
CA GLU A 148 13.78 -0.10 -13.20
C GLU A 148 12.91 -1.05 -14.05
N LYS A 149 13.39 -2.24 -14.41
CA LYS A 149 12.56 -3.26 -15.07
C LYS A 149 11.36 -3.73 -14.23
N LEU A 150 11.45 -3.60 -12.92
CA LEU A 150 10.38 -3.97 -11.99
C LEU A 150 9.42 -2.81 -11.71
N LYS A 151 9.74 -1.60 -12.19
CA LYS A 151 8.93 -0.42 -11.97
C LYS A 151 7.52 -0.63 -12.52
N PRO A 152 6.48 -0.48 -11.69
CA PRO A 152 5.11 -0.64 -12.16
C PRO A 152 4.77 0.41 -13.23
N ALA A 153 4.18 -0.04 -14.33
CA ALA A 153 3.72 0.84 -15.41
C ALA A 153 2.45 1.62 -15.04
N GLN A 154 1.59 1.05 -14.19
CA GLN A 154 0.36 1.69 -13.75
C GLN A 154 0.67 2.73 -12.67
N THR A 155 0.25 3.97 -12.91
CA THR A 155 0.38 5.04 -11.93
C THR A 155 -0.78 5.02 -10.95
N ARG A 156 -0.60 5.68 -9.79
CA ARG A 156 -1.70 5.89 -8.84
C ARG A 156 -2.84 6.71 -9.45
N ALA A 157 -2.51 7.63 -10.36
CA ALA A 157 -3.50 8.43 -11.08
C ALA A 157 -4.37 7.53 -11.99
N ASP A 158 -3.74 6.63 -12.76
CA ASP A 158 -4.46 5.68 -13.61
C ASP A 158 -5.40 4.78 -12.79
N LEU A 159 -4.91 4.28 -11.64
CA LEU A 159 -5.71 3.44 -10.74
C LEU A 159 -6.89 4.22 -10.13
N THR A 160 -6.66 5.47 -9.73
CA THR A 160 -7.68 6.38 -9.18
C THR A 160 -8.75 6.68 -10.22
N GLU A 161 -8.33 6.93 -11.46
CA GLU A 161 -9.25 7.13 -12.59
C GLU A 161 -10.07 5.87 -12.87
N GLU A 162 -9.45 4.70 -12.91
CA GLU A 162 -10.14 3.43 -13.14
C GLU A 162 -11.19 3.18 -12.06
N ALA A 163 -10.85 3.41 -10.79
CA ALA A 163 -11.79 3.31 -9.67
C ALA A 163 -12.95 4.30 -9.84
N ALA A 164 -12.66 5.57 -10.14
CA ALA A 164 -13.67 6.61 -10.31
C ALA A 164 -14.68 6.26 -11.41
N GLN A 165 -14.22 5.71 -12.54
CA GLN A 165 -15.09 5.30 -13.65
C GLN A 165 -16.15 4.27 -13.20
N LYS A 166 -15.79 3.32 -12.32
CA LYS A 166 -16.73 2.31 -11.81
C LYS A 166 -17.85 2.97 -10.99
N PHE A 167 -17.53 3.92 -10.12
CA PHE A 167 -18.52 4.63 -9.31
C PHE A 167 -19.39 5.58 -10.14
N VAL A 168 -18.84 6.23 -11.17
CA VAL A 168 -19.62 7.03 -12.12
C VAL A 168 -20.65 6.15 -12.84
N ALA A 169 -20.25 4.97 -13.30
CA ALA A 169 -21.17 4.02 -13.95
C ALA A 169 -22.30 3.57 -13.00
N ILE A 170 -21.99 3.28 -11.73
CA ILE A 170 -22.99 2.97 -10.69
C ILE A 170 -23.95 4.16 -10.51
N ALA A 171 -23.43 5.39 -10.36
CA ALA A 171 -24.22 6.59 -10.19
C ALA A 171 -25.15 6.89 -11.38
N GLU A 172 -24.67 6.69 -12.60
CA GLU A 172 -25.47 6.81 -13.82
C GLU A 172 -26.61 5.79 -13.86
N ARG A 173 -26.34 4.52 -13.56
CA ARG A 173 -27.38 3.48 -13.53
C ARG A 173 -28.42 3.75 -12.44
N LEU A 174 -28.02 4.24 -11.28
CA LEU A 174 -28.95 4.66 -10.22
C LEU A 174 -29.84 5.83 -10.67
N ARG A 175 -29.27 6.85 -11.33
CA ARG A 175 -30.04 7.99 -11.86
C ARG A 175 -31.00 7.58 -12.99
N GLN A 176 -30.57 6.68 -13.87
CA GLN A 176 -31.44 6.11 -14.91
C GLN A 176 -32.66 5.42 -14.29
N ARG A 177 -32.46 4.74 -13.15
CA ARG A 177 -33.51 4.14 -12.30
C ARG A 177 -34.31 5.16 -11.46
N ARG A 178 -34.15 6.47 -11.73
CA ARG A 178 -34.91 7.59 -11.13
C ARG A 178 -34.64 7.84 -9.64
N HIS A 179 -33.49 7.41 -9.11
CA HIS A 179 -33.06 7.83 -7.78
C HIS A 179 -32.66 9.31 -7.77
N ASP A 180 -32.90 9.97 -6.65
CA ASP A 180 -32.55 11.39 -6.44
C ASP A 180 -31.04 11.61 -6.61
N PRO A 181 -30.59 12.64 -7.38
CA PRO A 181 -29.16 12.87 -7.62
C PRO A 181 -28.35 13.10 -6.35
N HIS A 182 -28.91 13.79 -5.34
CA HIS A 182 -28.22 14.05 -4.09
C HIS A 182 -28.06 12.77 -3.28
N ALA A 183 -29.13 11.96 -3.18
CA ALA A 183 -29.08 10.65 -2.53
C ALA A 183 -28.07 9.71 -3.20
N VAL A 184 -28.00 9.71 -4.55
CA VAL A 184 -27.01 8.93 -5.30
C VAL A 184 -25.58 9.37 -5.00
N ALA A 185 -25.31 10.68 -5.04
CA ALA A 185 -23.98 11.21 -4.75
C ALA A 185 -23.54 10.87 -3.32
N HIS A 186 -24.46 11.04 -2.36
CA HIS A 186 -24.20 10.74 -0.96
C HIS A 186 -23.95 9.25 -0.73
N PHE A 187 -24.76 8.38 -1.34
CA PHE A 187 -24.60 6.93 -1.29
C PHE A 187 -23.25 6.48 -1.88
N VAL A 188 -22.86 6.99 -3.06
CA VAL A 188 -21.56 6.68 -3.66
C VAL A 188 -20.39 7.11 -2.77
N ASN A 189 -20.48 8.29 -2.14
CA ASN A 189 -19.45 8.72 -1.19
C ASN A 189 -19.32 7.76 0.00
N ARG A 190 -20.44 7.21 0.51
CA ARG A 190 -20.41 6.16 1.55
C ARG A 190 -19.71 4.90 1.07
N LEU A 191 -20.02 4.43 -0.15
CA LEU A 191 -19.37 3.24 -0.73
C LEU A 191 -17.85 3.43 -0.82
N VAL A 192 -17.41 4.57 -1.35
CA VAL A 192 -15.98 4.88 -1.47
C VAL A 192 -15.31 4.97 -0.09
N PHE A 193 -15.98 5.60 0.88
CA PHE A 193 -15.46 5.69 2.24
C PHE A 193 -15.33 4.31 2.90
N CYS A 194 -16.30 3.41 2.73
CA CYS A 194 -16.22 2.05 3.27
C CYS A 194 -15.00 1.30 2.73
N MET A 195 -14.65 1.49 1.45
CA MET A 195 -13.44 0.87 0.88
C MET A 195 -12.15 1.40 1.53
N PHE A 196 -12.02 2.73 1.68
CA PHE A 196 -10.87 3.31 2.39
C PHE A 196 -10.81 2.84 3.84
N ALA A 197 -11.93 2.87 4.54
CA ALA A 197 -12.02 2.51 5.95
C ALA A 197 -11.63 1.04 6.18
N GLU A 198 -11.98 0.14 5.27
CA GLU A 198 -11.56 -1.26 5.32
C GLU A 198 -10.05 -1.43 5.13
N ASP A 199 -9.48 -0.82 4.10
CA ASP A 199 -8.05 -1.00 3.78
C ASP A 199 -7.12 -0.34 4.81
N VAL A 200 -7.54 0.76 5.45
CA VAL A 200 -6.79 1.35 6.57
C VAL A 200 -7.05 0.66 7.91
N GLY A 201 -7.91 -0.37 7.95
CA GLY A 201 -8.20 -1.18 9.13
C GLY A 201 -9.17 -0.55 10.14
N LEU A 202 -9.94 0.46 9.74
CA LEU A 202 -11.03 1.04 10.55
C LEU A 202 -12.30 0.18 10.51
N LEU A 203 -12.59 -0.46 9.37
CA LEU A 203 -13.59 -1.51 9.28
C LEU A 203 -12.92 -2.87 9.45
N PRO A 204 -13.42 -3.73 10.34
CA PRO A 204 -12.74 -4.98 10.66
C PRO A 204 -12.91 -6.04 9.57
N ASP A 205 -11.89 -6.90 9.44
CA ASP A 205 -11.97 -8.21 8.77
C ASP A 205 -12.52 -8.24 7.33
N GLY A 206 -12.29 -7.19 6.52
CA GLY A 206 -12.82 -7.20 5.15
C GLY A 206 -14.35 -7.21 5.09
N LEU A 207 -15.03 -6.65 6.11
CA LEU A 207 -16.49 -6.73 6.29
C LEU A 207 -17.28 -6.26 5.06
N PHE A 208 -16.88 -5.14 4.47
CA PHE A 208 -17.55 -4.56 3.31
C PHE A 208 -17.30 -5.39 2.06
N SER A 209 -16.06 -5.82 1.81
CA SER A 209 -15.74 -6.74 0.72
C SER A 209 -16.51 -8.06 0.83
N ALA A 210 -16.57 -8.65 2.03
CA ALA A 210 -17.33 -9.88 2.28
C ALA A 210 -18.83 -9.70 2.01
N MET A 211 -19.41 -8.56 2.41
CA MET A 211 -20.80 -8.23 2.11
C MET A 211 -21.06 -8.15 0.60
N ILE A 212 -20.15 -7.53 -0.16
CA ILE A 212 -20.24 -7.41 -1.62
C ILE A 212 -20.19 -8.81 -2.27
N GLU A 213 -19.23 -9.64 -1.86
CA GLU A 213 -19.07 -11.02 -2.36
C GLU A 213 -20.32 -11.88 -2.10
N GLU A 214 -20.86 -11.80 -0.89
CA GLU A 214 -22.08 -12.51 -0.49
C GLU A 214 -23.29 -12.10 -1.34
N CYS A 215 -23.51 -10.79 -1.50
CA CYS A 215 -24.60 -10.26 -2.33
C CYS A 215 -24.41 -10.65 -3.80
N ARG A 216 -23.15 -10.74 -4.27
CA ARG A 216 -22.86 -11.12 -5.65
C ARG A 216 -23.10 -12.61 -5.92
N GLY A 217 -22.76 -13.46 -4.97
CA GLY A 217 -22.90 -14.92 -5.08
C GLY A 217 -24.34 -15.40 -4.95
N ASN A 218 -25.11 -14.75 -4.08
CA ASN A 218 -26.45 -15.22 -3.72
C ASN A 218 -27.55 -14.33 -4.29
N ASN A 219 -27.68 -13.10 -3.80
CA ASN A 219 -28.77 -12.20 -4.21
C ASN A 219 -28.35 -10.74 -4.10
N ALA A 220 -28.29 -10.07 -5.25
CA ALA A 220 -27.91 -8.65 -5.34
C ALA A 220 -28.83 -7.74 -4.52
N HIS A 221 -30.11 -8.09 -4.37
CA HIS A 221 -31.07 -7.30 -3.62
C HIS A 221 -30.78 -7.23 -2.11
N LEU A 222 -30.02 -8.19 -1.57
CA LEU A 222 -29.59 -8.16 -0.16
C LEU A 222 -28.60 -7.02 0.11
N PHE A 223 -27.97 -6.46 -0.93
CA PHE A 223 -26.99 -5.38 -0.76
C PHE A 223 -27.59 -4.19 -0.02
N GLN A 224 -28.83 -3.81 -0.36
CA GLN A 224 -29.46 -2.63 0.23
C GLN A 224 -29.62 -2.78 1.74
N ASP A 225 -30.20 -3.90 2.18
CA ASP A 225 -30.43 -4.17 3.59
C ASP A 225 -29.12 -4.30 4.37
N ASN A 226 -28.14 -5.02 3.80
CA ASN A 226 -26.85 -5.21 4.44
C ASN A 226 -26.05 -3.90 4.54
N ALA A 227 -26.07 -3.07 3.49
CA ALA A 227 -25.42 -1.77 3.50
C ALA A 227 -26.09 -0.82 4.50
N ALA A 228 -27.44 -0.84 4.62
CA ALA A 228 -28.14 -0.06 5.62
C ALA A 228 -27.74 -0.46 7.05
N ILE A 229 -27.60 -1.76 7.32
CA ILE A 229 -27.11 -2.25 8.62
C ILE A 229 -25.69 -1.72 8.90
N LEU A 230 -24.80 -1.77 7.92
CA LEU A 230 -23.45 -1.23 8.07
C LEU A 230 -23.45 0.28 8.31
N PHE A 231 -24.19 1.05 7.51
CA PHE A 231 -24.24 2.51 7.65
C PHE A 231 -24.84 2.93 8.99
N ARG A 232 -25.85 2.22 9.48
CA ARG A 232 -26.39 2.40 10.83
C ARG A 232 -25.35 2.13 11.90
N ALA A 233 -24.58 1.05 11.77
CA ALA A 233 -23.51 0.72 12.69
C ALA A 233 -22.40 1.78 12.69
N MET A 234 -22.10 2.38 11.53
CA MET A 234 -21.14 3.48 11.42
C MET A 234 -21.69 4.79 11.99
N ARG A 235 -22.99 5.05 11.90
CA ARG A 235 -23.66 6.24 12.46
C ARG A 235 -23.73 6.24 13.99
N ASP A 236 -24.00 5.08 14.58
CA ASP A 236 -24.37 4.97 15.99
C ASP A 236 -23.16 4.58 16.86
N LYS A 237 -23.02 5.19 18.04
CA LYS A 237 -21.95 4.81 18.99
C LYS A 237 -22.15 3.38 19.47
N GLY A 238 -21.11 2.55 19.31
CA GLY A 238 -21.16 1.14 19.68
C GLY A 238 -21.94 0.27 18.68
N GLY A 239 -22.08 0.73 17.43
CA GLY A 239 -22.69 -0.02 16.34
C GLY A 239 -22.01 -1.35 16.06
N LYS A 240 -22.77 -2.28 15.50
CA LYS A 240 -22.31 -3.64 15.20
C LYS A 240 -22.91 -4.14 13.90
N VAL A 241 -22.12 -4.94 13.17
CA VAL A 241 -22.60 -5.76 12.05
C VAL A 241 -22.40 -7.22 12.43
N GLY A 242 -23.51 -7.94 12.60
CA GLY A 242 -23.51 -9.24 13.26
C GLY A 242 -22.92 -9.13 14.68
N PHE A 243 -21.84 -9.86 14.95
CA PHE A 243 -21.12 -9.81 16.23
C PHE A 243 -19.89 -8.88 16.22
N LYS A 244 -19.58 -8.25 15.08
CA LYS A 244 -18.38 -7.42 14.91
C LYS A 244 -18.67 -5.97 15.31
N PRO A 245 -17.87 -5.37 16.21
CA PRO A 245 -17.98 -3.95 16.53
C PRO A 245 -17.55 -3.11 15.32
N VAL A 246 -18.23 -1.99 15.11
CA VAL A 246 -17.89 -1.00 14.08
C VAL A 246 -17.66 0.33 14.78
N GLU A 247 -16.58 1.02 14.38
CA GLU A 247 -16.26 2.34 14.91
C GLU A 247 -17.34 3.36 14.56
N TRP A 248 -17.47 4.38 15.40
CA TRP A 248 -18.39 5.48 15.15
C TRP A 248 -17.76 6.52 14.22
N PHE A 249 -18.43 6.81 13.10
CA PHE A 249 -18.00 7.77 12.10
C PHE A 249 -18.90 9.02 12.15
N ASN A 250 -18.32 10.15 12.54
CA ASN A 250 -19.00 11.45 12.54
C ASN A 250 -18.80 12.17 11.18
N GLY A 251 -19.45 13.33 10.99
CA GLY A 251 -19.12 14.26 9.89
C GLY A 251 -20.12 14.31 8.74
N GLY A 252 -21.40 13.99 9.00
CA GLY A 252 -22.48 14.13 8.03
C GLY A 252 -22.54 13.06 6.93
N LEU A 253 -21.46 12.30 6.71
CA LEU A 253 -21.46 11.24 5.69
C LEU A 253 -22.29 10.01 6.10
N PHE A 254 -22.35 9.69 7.40
CA PHE A 254 -23.18 8.60 7.93
C PHE A 254 -24.24 9.16 8.87
N ASP A 255 -24.92 10.25 8.48
CA ASP A 255 -26.02 10.84 9.27
C ASP A 255 -27.36 10.08 9.13
N SER A 256 -27.45 9.18 8.15
CA SER A 256 -28.55 8.26 7.90
C SER A 256 -28.00 6.89 7.50
N ASP A 257 -28.87 5.88 7.55
CA ASP A 257 -28.58 4.52 7.10
C ASP A 257 -29.18 4.22 5.71
N GLU A 258 -29.53 5.27 4.96
CA GLU A 258 -30.07 5.13 3.62
C GLU A 258 -29.06 4.45 2.70
N ALA A 259 -29.50 3.33 2.11
CA ALA A 259 -28.79 2.59 1.09
C ALA A 259 -29.71 2.44 -0.13
N LEU A 260 -29.11 2.49 -1.32
CA LEU A 260 -29.84 2.35 -2.58
C LEU A 260 -29.74 0.91 -3.10
N PRO A 261 -30.80 0.41 -3.77
CA PRO A 261 -30.78 -0.93 -4.35
C PRO A 261 -29.75 -1.00 -5.48
N LEU A 262 -28.91 -2.03 -5.45
CA LEU A 262 -27.93 -2.33 -6.48
C LEU A 262 -28.36 -3.54 -7.32
N THR A 263 -28.08 -3.47 -8.62
CA THR A 263 -28.23 -4.60 -9.54
C THR A 263 -26.97 -5.47 -9.53
N TYR A 264 -27.02 -6.66 -10.14
CA TYR A 264 -25.81 -7.48 -10.33
C TYR A 264 -24.68 -6.73 -11.05
N ALA A 265 -25.01 -5.90 -12.05
CA ALA A 265 -24.02 -5.10 -12.76
C ALA A 265 -23.37 -4.04 -11.86
N ASP A 266 -24.15 -3.44 -10.95
CA ASP A 266 -23.62 -2.50 -9.95
C ASP A 266 -22.68 -3.19 -8.96
N ILE A 267 -23.06 -4.39 -8.50
CA ILE A 267 -22.24 -5.18 -7.57
C ILE A 267 -20.97 -5.68 -8.26
N ASP A 268 -21.01 -6.04 -9.56
CA ASP A 268 -19.82 -6.40 -10.32
C ASP A 268 -18.81 -5.25 -10.41
N ASP A 269 -19.29 -4.02 -10.64
CA ASP A 269 -18.43 -2.83 -10.61
C ASP A 269 -17.90 -2.54 -9.20
N LEU A 270 -18.75 -2.65 -8.19
CA LEU A 270 -18.37 -2.42 -6.80
C LEU A 270 -17.34 -3.46 -6.30
N LYS A 271 -17.53 -4.73 -6.66
CA LYS A 271 -16.58 -5.82 -6.39
C LYS A 271 -15.24 -5.53 -7.06
N ARG A 272 -15.23 -5.16 -8.34
CA ARG A 272 -13.98 -4.79 -9.03
C ARG A 272 -13.29 -3.60 -8.36
N ALA A 273 -14.04 -2.63 -7.83
CA ALA A 273 -13.48 -1.52 -7.07
C ALA A 273 -12.92 -1.98 -5.71
N ALA A 274 -13.61 -2.89 -5.02
CA ALA A 274 -13.19 -3.45 -3.72
C ALA A 274 -11.88 -4.25 -3.81
N HIS A 275 -11.61 -4.89 -4.94
CA HIS A 275 -10.37 -5.64 -5.17
C HIS A 275 -9.15 -4.76 -5.50
N LEU A 276 -9.32 -3.45 -5.64
CA LEU A 276 -8.20 -2.52 -5.78
C LEU A 276 -7.54 -2.29 -4.42
N ASN A 277 -6.23 -2.02 -4.40
CA ASN A 277 -5.56 -1.58 -3.19
C ASN A 277 -5.85 -0.09 -2.95
N TRP A 278 -6.74 0.23 -2.02
CA TRP A 278 -7.15 1.60 -1.71
C TRP A 278 -6.07 2.42 -1.01
N SER A 279 -4.99 1.79 -0.54
CA SER A 279 -3.76 2.49 -0.13
C SER A 279 -3.05 3.16 -1.31
N ASP A 280 -3.21 2.64 -2.53
CA ASP A 280 -2.63 3.19 -3.76
C ASP A 280 -3.57 4.19 -4.47
N ILE A 281 -4.84 4.27 -4.08
CA ILE A 281 -5.77 5.29 -4.59
C ILE A 281 -5.40 6.66 -4.03
N ASP A 282 -5.44 7.70 -4.87
CA ASP A 282 -5.18 9.07 -4.44
C ASP A 282 -6.46 9.68 -3.82
N PRO A 283 -6.36 10.45 -2.72
CA PRO A 283 -7.51 11.14 -2.13
C PRO A 283 -8.30 12.06 -3.10
N SER A 284 -7.67 12.49 -4.20
CA SER A 284 -8.30 13.20 -5.31
C SER A 284 -9.44 12.46 -6.00
N ILE A 285 -9.64 11.16 -5.72
CA ILE A 285 -10.77 10.40 -6.25
C ILE A 285 -12.12 11.09 -6.02
N MET A 286 -12.32 11.73 -4.86
CA MET A 286 -13.53 12.50 -4.59
C MET A 286 -13.71 13.65 -5.58
N GLY A 287 -12.64 14.41 -5.83
CA GLY A 287 -12.63 15.48 -6.83
C GLY A 287 -12.96 14.94 -8.23
N THR A 288 -12.32 13.83 -8.60
CA THR A 288 -12.54 13.15 -9.89
C THR A 288 -14.01 12.72 -10.06
N LEU A 289 -14.63 12.21 -9.00
CA LEU A 289 -16.05 11.84 -9.01
C LEU A 289 -16.96 13.07 -9.19
N PHE A 290 -16.67 14.17 -8.51
CA PHE A 290 -17.43 15.42 -8.66
C PHE A 290 -17.33 15.99 -10.09
N GLU A 291 -16.12 16.07 -10.64
CA GLU A 291 -15.89 16.56 -12.01
C GLU A 291 -16.62 15.71 -13.06
N ARG A 292 -16.64 14.39 -12.86
CA ARG A 292 -17.27 13.44 -13.77
C ARG A 292 -18.78 13.31 -13.56
N GLY A 293 -19.38 14.23 -12.80
CA GLY A 293 -20.82 14.43 -12.77
C GLY A 293 -21.55 13.55 -11.77
N LEU A 294 -20.93 13.25 -10.62
CA LEU A 294 -21.61 12.65 -9.48
C LEU A 294 -22.76 13.55 -8.96
N ASP A 295 -22.58 14.88 -8.96
CA ASP A 295 -23.57 15.87 -8.53
C ASP A 295 -23.87 16.88 -9.67
N PRO A 296 -25.06 16.82 -10.31
CA PRO A 296 -25.43 17.69 -11.43
C PRO A 296 -25.46 19.19 -11.09
N ASP A 297 -25.87 19.55 -9.86
CA ASP A 297 -26.03 20.95 -9.46
C ASP A 297 -24.67 21.62 -9.25
N LYS A 298 -23.68 20.83 -8.77
CA LYS A 298 -22.30 21.28 -8.60
C LYS A 298 -21.51 21.36 -9.91
N ARG A 299 -21.95 20.68 -10.97
CA ARG A 299 -21.29 20.73 -12.29
C ARG A 299 -21.36 22.11 -12.95
N SER A 300 -22.42 22.88 -12.67
CA SER A 300 -22.64 24.22 -13.24
C SER A 300 -22.00 25.36 -12.43
N GLN A 301 -21.86 25.18 -11.10
CA GLN A 301 -21.32 26.19 -10.20
C GLN A 301 -19.79 26.20 -10.12
N LEU A 302 -19.16 25.11 -10.54
CA LEU A 302 -17.74 24.92 -10.41
C LEU A 302 -17.07 25.03 -11.79
N GLY A 303 -16.47 26.19 -12.07
CA GLY A 303 -15.22 26.21 -12.83
C GLY A 303 -14.07 25.48 -12.09
N ALA A 304 -14.39 24.50 -11.23
CA ALA A 304 -13.44 23.73 -10.46
C ALA A 304 -12.92 22.62 -11.34
N HIS A 305 -11.90 22.98 -12.10
CA HIS A 305 -10.83 22.04 -12.32
C HIS A 305 -10.22 21.74 -10.95
N TYR A 306 -10.23 20.47 -10.58
CA TYR A 306 -9.37 19.94 -9.54
C TYR A 306 -7.95 20.40 -9.83
N THR A 307 -7.36 21.11 -8.88
CA THR A 307 -5.98 21.55 -8.98
C THR A 307 -5.10 20.34 -8.70
N ASP A 308 -4.42 19.83 -9.73
CA ASP A 308 -3.51 18.70 -9.62
C ASP A 308 -2.54 18.86 -8.45
N ARG A 309 -2.17 17.74 -7.83
CA ARG A 309 -1.23 17.70 -6.70
C ARG A 309 0.03 18.52 -6.98
N ASP A 310 0.61 18.42 -8.17
CA ASP A 310 1.83 19.16 -8.52
C ASP A 310 1.61 20.68 -8.46
N LYS A 311 0.46 21.16 -8.95
CA LYS A 311 0.08 22.58 -8.85
C LYS A 311 -0.20 23.00 -7.41
N ILE A 312 -0.78 22.12 -6.58
CA ILE A 312 -0.93 22.36 -5.14
C ILE A 312 0.46 22.49 -4.50
N MET A 313 1.38 21.59 -4.81
CA MET A 313 2.73 21.58 -4.25
C MET A 313 3.56 22.78 -4.71
N MET A 314 3.32 23.37 -5.88
CA MET A 314 3.94 24.65 -6.28
C MET A 314 3.67 25.79 -5.30
N ILE A 315 2.57 25.73 -4.55
CA ILE A 315 2.23 26.72 -3.52
C ILE A 315 2.61 26.18 -2.13
N VAL A 316 2.22 24.95 -1.81
CA VAL A 316 2.42 24.34 -0.49
C VAL A 316 3.90 24.19 -0.16
N THR A 317 4.74 23.81 -1.14
CA THR A 317 6.18 23.63 -0.92
C THR A 317 6.87 24.92 -0.44
N PRO A 318 6.84 26.04 -1.19
CA PRO A 318 7.54 27.26 -0.78
C PRO A 318 6.87 27.99 0.40
N VAL A 319 5.55 27.87 0.58
CA VAL A 319 4.82 28.64 1.60
C VAL A 319 4.75 27.93 2.94
N ILE A 320 4.71 26.59 2.96
CA ILE A 320 4.48 25.80 4.17
C ILE A 320 5.65 24.86 4.45
N VAL A 321 6.00 24.00 3.48
CA VAL A 321 6.95 22.91 3.70
C VAL A 321 8.37 23.43 3.95
N GLU A 322 8.89 24.26 3.04
CA GLU A 322 10.25 24.79 3.13
C GLU A 322 10.47 25.63 4.42
N PRO A 323 9.56 26.57 4.79
CA PRO A 323 9.70 27.31 6.05
C PRO A 323 9.70 26.42 7.29
N LEU A 324 8.78 25.45 7.37
CA LEU A 324 8.67 24.56 8.53
C LEU A 324 9.87 23.60 8.64
N LEU A 325 10.38 23.10 7.51
CA LEU A 325 11.60 22.28 7.49
C LEU A 325 12.83 23.09 7.92
N ALA A 326 12.94 24.35 7.50
CA ALA A 326 14.01 25.24 7.93
C ALA A 326 13.96 25.51 9.44
N GLU A 327 12.76 25.78 9.98
CA GLU A 327 12.55 25.97 11.41
C GLU A 327 12.87 24.67 12.19
N TRP A 328 12.39 23.53 11.71
CA TRP A 328 12.71 22.22 12.28
C TRP A 328 14.22 21.96 12.31
N ALA A 329 14.92 22.22 11.22
CA ALA A 329 16.37 22.06 11.13
C ALA A 329 17.12 23.02 12.08
N ALA A 330 16.60 24.23 12.30
CA ALA A 330 17.15 25.16 13.29
C ALA A 330 16.95 24.64 14.72
N ARG A 331 15.75 24.15 15.06
CA ARG A 331 15.45 23.56 16.39
C ARG A 331 16.25 22.29 16.65
N LYS A 332 16.42 21.42 15.65
CA LYS A 332 17.22 20.20 15.75
C LYS A 332 18.71 20.50 16.00
N ARG A 333 19.23 21.58 15.40
CA ARG A 333 20.60 22.07 15.64
C ARG A 333 20.76 22.75 17.01
N ALA A 334 19.71 23.36 17.54
CA ALA A 334 19.72 24.03 18.84
C ALA A 334 19.73 23.07 20.05
N GLY A 335 19.44 21.79 19.83
CA GLY A 335 19.63 20.72 20.83
C GLY A 335 18.55 20.67 21.92
N PHE A 336 18.06 19.46 22.18
CA PHE A 336 17.66 19.07 23.53
C PHE A 336 18.87 19.30 24.44
N GLY A 337 18.90 20.42 25.16
CA GLY A 337 19.88 20.69 26.20
C GLY A 337 19.80 19.62 27.29
N PRO A 338 20.90 19.38 28.05
CA PRO A 338 20.90 18.39 29.11
C PRO A 338 19.77 18.68 30.09
N ILE A 339 18.96 17.67 30.40
CA ILE A 339 18.06 17.72 31.54
C ILE A 339 18.95 17.90 32.76
N CYS A 340 18.95 19.10 33.33
CA CYS A 340 19.62 19.39 34.59
C CYS A 340 18.89 18.58 35.67
N ASN A 341 19.48 17.48 36.13
CA ASN A 341 19.09 16.85 37.37
C ASN A 341 19.56 17.76 38.52
N CYS A 342 18.61 18.51 39.10
CA CYS A 342 18.75 19.14 40.40
C CYS A 342 18.17 18.21 41.47
#